data_AF-A0A7J8ZF10-F1
#
_entry.id   AF-A0A7J8ZF10-F1
#
_cell.length_a   1.000
_cell.length_b   1.000
_cell.length_c   1.000
_cell.angle_alpha   90.00
_cell.angle_beta   90.00
_cell.angle_gamma   90.00
#
_symmetry.space_group_name_H-M   'P 1'
#
loop_
_entity.id
_entity.type
_entity.pdbx_description
1 polymer ?
#
loop_
_entity_poly.entity_id
_entity_poly.type
_entity_poly.pdbx_seq_one_letter_code
_entity_poly.pdbx_strand_id
1 'polypeptide(L)'
;MKSLEKADISIYQFDSFNSETSATHLIQGICNVRSLSLTTDAAIFLTSRLPIFHNLIEFKYLGVGFNGRETWLVEFLHCVPNLKTLTLNFPDDAGTRWKALHMKVPSCLSFHLKEIEISYFDPRMIEMVSYFLDNAMVLEKLKISTAALTWSQKWGAQIKLLQLLKRSKKSLIVIL
;
A
#
# COMPACT_ATOMS: atom_id res chain seq x y z
N MET A 1 -24.49 -5.97 17.14
CA MET A 1 -23.64 -6.92 16.38
C MET A 1 -22.22 -6.79 16.90
N LYS A 2 -21.52 -7.90 17.19
CA LYS A 2 -20.08 -7.83 17.49
C LYS A 2 -19.38 -7.31 16.22
N SER A 3 -18.66 -6.19 16.34
CA SER A 3 -17.91 -5.64 15.21
C SER A 3 -16.79 -6.60 14.87
N LEU A 4 -16.66 -6.96 13.59
CA LEU A 4 -15.54 -7.76 13.12
C LEU A 4 -14.25 -6.95 13.34
N GLU A 5 -13.33 -7.43 14.17
CA GLU A 5 -12.09 -6.69 14.46
C GLU A 5 -11.04 -6.90 13.37
N LYS A 6 -10.99 -8.10 12.79
CA LYS A 6 -10.01 -8.49 11.78
C LYS A 6 -10.70 -9.22 10.62
N ALA A 7 -10.31 -8.89 9.40
CA ALA A 7 -10.72 -9.57 8.18
C ALA A 7 -9.50 -9.98 7.36
N ASP A 8 -9.54 -11.19 6.83
CA ASP A 8 -8.59 -11.70 5.83
C ASP A 8 -9.39 -12.22 4.65
N ILE A 9 -9.22 -11.58 3.49
CA ILE A 9 -10.10 -11.75 2.34
C ILE A 9 -9.24 -11.96 1.10
N SER A 10 -9.58 -12.99 0.34
CA SER A 10 -8.99 -13.24 -0.97
C SER A 10 -10.07 -13.21 -2.04
N ILE A 11 -9.89 -12.35 -3.03
CA ILE A 11 -10.78 -12.16 -4.17
C ILE A 11 -9.98 -12.48 -5.42
N TYR A 12 -10.36 -13.55 -6.12
CA TYR A 12 -9.73 -13.99 -7.37
C TYR A 12 -10.75 -13.83 -8.51
N GLN A 13 -10.29 -13.37 -9.68
CA GLN A 13 -11.04 -13.18 -10.95
C GLN A 13 -12.06 -12.02 -10.97
N PHE A 14 -11.77 -11.00 -11.80
CA PHE A 14 -12.66 -9.86 -12.14
C PHE A 14 -13.07 -9.93 -13.63
N ASP A 15 -13.60 -11.07 -14.08
CA ASP A 15 -13.92 -11.27 -15.51
C ASP A 15 -15.40 -10.97 -15.86
N SER A 16 -16.22 -10.43 -14.94
CA SER A 16 -17.63 -10.11 -15.23
C SER A 16 -18.16 -8.85 -14.57
N PHE A 17 -19.11 -8.15 -15.22
CA PHE A 17 -19.78 -6.94 -14.71
C PHE A 17 -20.47 -7.14 -13.34
N ASN A 18 -20.84 -8.37 -12.97
CA ASN A 18 -21.47 -8.67 -11.67
C ASN A 18 -20.44 -8.65 -10.50
N SER A 19 -19.15 -8.67 -10.81
CA SER A 19 -18.08 -8.68 -9.80
C SER A 19 -17.90 -7.33 -9.10
N GLU A 20 -18.11 -6.20 -9.78
CA GLU A 20 -17.94 -4.85 -9.20
C GLU A 20 -18.99 -4.53 -8.12
N THR A 21 -20.24 -4.90 -8.36
CA THR A 21 -21.33 -4.70 -7.40
C THR A 21 -21.13 -5.58 -6.16
N SER A 22 -20.73 -6.83 -6.38
CA SER A 22 -20.44 -7.79 -5.30
C SER A 22 -19.23 -7.36 -4.46
N ALA A 23 -18.17 -6.89 -5.11
CA ALA A 23 -16.99 -6.33 -4.46
C ALA A 23 -17.33 -5.09 -3.62
N THR A 24 -18.15 -4.18 -4.17
CA THR A 24 -18.59 -2.98 -3.45
C THR A 24 -19.37 -3.34 -2.18
N HIS A 25 -20.32 -4.28 -2.26
CA HIS A 25 -21.07 -4.72 -1.08
C HIS A 25 -20.19 -5.40 -0.04
N LEU A 26 -19.22 -6.22 -0.48
CA LEU A 26 -18.26 -6.86 0.41
C LEU A 26 -17.41 -5.81 1.15
N ILE A 27 -16.83 -4.85 0.42
CA ILE A 27 -16.02 -3.75 0.97
C ILE A 27 -16.84 -2.89 1.95
N GLN A 28 -18.11 -2.61 1.62
CA GLN A 28 -19.04 -1.91 2.52
C GLN A 28 -19.32 -2.72 3.79
N GLY A 29 -19.50 -4.03 3.68
CA GLY A 29 -19.77 -4.91 4.83
C GLY A 29 -18.61 -5.00 5.82
N ILE A 30 -17.38 -4.76 5.37
CA ILE A 30 -16.15 -4.88 6.18
C ILE A 30 -15.55 -3.53 6.58
N CYS A 31 -16.21 -2.41 6.32
CA CYS A 31 -15.63 -1.07 6.51
C CYS A 31 -15.29 -0.71 7.97
N ASN A 32 -15.83 -1.46 8.94
CA ASN A 32 -15.66 -1.23 10.37
C ASN A 32 -14.51 -2.02 11.02
N VAL A 33 -13.74 -2.80 10.24
CA VAL A 33 -12.63 -3.61 10.77
C VAL A 33 -11.44 -2.76 11.22
N ARG A 34 -10.66 -3.29 12.17
CA ARG A 34 -9.41 -2.68 12.64
C ARG A 34 -8.19 -3.18 11.87
N SER A 35 -8.21 -4.42 11.42
CA SER A 35 -7.13 -5.05 10.66
C SER A 35 -7.70 -5.72 9.42
N LEU A 36 -7.18 -5.37 8.25
CA LEU A 36 -7.63 -5.91 6.96
C LEU A 36 -6.43 -6.45 6.18
N SER A 37 -6.48 -7.74 5.87
CA SER A 37 -5.64 -8.39 4.87
C SER A 37 -6.49 -8.63 3.63
N LEU A 38 -6.05 -8.10 2.48
CA LEU A 38 -6.79 -8.19 1.23
C LEU A 38 -5.88 -8.67 0.10
N THR A 39 -6.23 -9.83 -0.46
CA THR A 39 -5.63 -10.39 -1.67
C THR A 39 -6.56 -10.13 -2.85
N THR A 40 -6.17 -9.31 -3.81
CA THR A 40 -7.04 -8.89 -4.94
C THR A 40 -6.23 -8.22 -6.05
N ASP A 41 -6.82 -8.07 -7.23
CA ASP A 41 -6.35 -7.12 -8.24
C ASP A 41 -6.63 -5.67 -7.78
N ALA A 42 -5.70 -4.76 -8.06
CA ALA A 42 -5.79 -3.35 -7.72
C ALA A 42 -7.00 -2.62 -8.35
N ALA A 43 -7.57 -3.16 -9.43
CA ALA A 43 -8.75 -2.63 -10.11
C ALA A 43 -9.93 -2.43 -9.15
N ILE A 44 -10.07 -3.27 -8.12
CA ILE A 44 -11.16 -3.17 -7.13
C ILE A 44 -11.22 -1.80 -6.45
N PHE A 45 -10.06 -1.18 -6.20
CA PHE A 45 -9.99 0.11 -5.51
C PHE A 45 -10.39 1.29 -6.40
N LEU A 46 -10.42 1.07 -7.72
CA LEU A 46 -10.75 2.10 -8.71
C LEU A 46 -12.16 1.97 -9.24
N THR A 47 -12.68 0.74 -9.33
CA THR A 47 -14.03 0.48 -9.82
C THR A 47 -15.08 0.48 -8.72
N SER A 48 -14.69 0.15 -7.48
CA SER A 48 -15.62 0.11 -6.35
C SER A 48 -15.73 1.46 -5.66
N ARG A 49 -16.94 1.81 -5.19
CA ARG A 49 -17.13 2.96 -4.29
C ARG A 49 -16.62 2.59 -2.90
N LEU A 50 -15.36 2.93 -2.62
CA LEU A 50 -14.73 2.66 -1.34
C LEU A 50 -15.39 3.47 -0.21
N PRO A 51 -15.86 2.82 0.88
CA PRO A 51 -16.31 3.51 2.08
C PRO A 51 -15.10 4.09 2.84
N ILE A 52 -15.35 5.01 3.77
CA ILE A 52 -14.32 5.44 4.71
C ILE A 52 -14.20 4.40 5.83
N PHE A 53 -13.01 3.86 6.01
CA PHE A 53 -12.65 2.89 7.03
C PHE A 53 -12.10 3.62 8.26
N HIS A 54 -12.99 4.25 9.04
CA HIS A 54 -12.58 5.04 10.21
C HIS A 54 -11.85 4.20 11.28
N ASN A 55 -12.13 2.91 11.36
CA ASN A 55 -11.55 2.03 12.38
C ASN A 55 -10.27 1.32 11.92
N LEU A 56 -9.92 1.39 10.64
CA LEU A 56 -8.80 0.60 10.11
C LEU A 56 -7.46 1.18 10.58
N ILE A 57 -6.72 0.35 11.30
CA ILE A 57 -5.40 0.65 11.87
C ILE A 57 -4.30 -0.09 11.10
N GLU A 58 -4.59 -1.30 10.65
CA GLU A 58 -3.64 -2.16 9.95
C GLU A 58 -4.19 -2.59 8.60
N PHE A 59 -3.41 -2.39 7.55
CA PHE A 59 -3.76 -2.83 6.21
C PHE A 59 -2.62 -3.61 5.59
N LYS A 60 -2.95 -4.81 5.10
CA LYS A 60 -2.05 -5.67 4.34
C LYS A 60 -2.67 -5.91 2.97
N TYR A 61 -1.96 -5.47 1.93
CA TYR A 61 -2.30 -5.76 0.55
C TYR A 61 -1.41 -6.88 0.01
N LEU A 62 -2.05 -7.89 -0.58
CA LEU A 62 -1.38 -8.94 -1.33
C LEU A 62 -1.88 -8.85 -2.78
N GLY A 63 -1.14 -8.14 -3.61
CA GLY A 63 -1.53 -7.91 -4.99
C GLY A 63 -1.24 -9.10 -5.88
N VAL A 64 -2.04 -9.24 -6.93
CA VAL A 64 -1.68 -9.97 -8.16
C VAL A 64 -1.66 -8.90 -9.26
N GLY A 65 -0.50 -8.62 -9.84
CA GLY A 65 -0.31 -7.58 -10.88
C GLY A 65 -0.29 -6.10 -10.44
N PHE A 66 0.58 -5.31 -11.08
CA PHE A 66 0.67 -3.85 -10.99
C PHE A 66 0.42 -3.22 -12.37
N ASN A 67 -0.79 -3.44 -12.91
CA ASN A 67 -1.16 -3.09 -14.30
C ASN A 67 -1.57 -1.62 -14.49
N GLY A 68 -0.68 -0.67 -14.19
CA GLY A 68 -0.75 0.68 -14.75
C GLY A 68 -1.79 1.64 -14.19
N ARG A 69 -2.43 1.31 -13.07
CA ARG A 69 -3.34 2.22 -12.36
C ARG A 69 -2.68 2.80 -11.12
N GLU A 70 -1.64 3.58 -11.37
CA GLU A 70 -0.58 3.99 -10.43
C GLU A 70 -1.03 4.97 -9.32
N THR A 71 -2.34 5.21 -9.15
CA THR A 71 -2.94 6.10 -8.14
C THR A 71 -3.76 5.38 -7.07
N TRP A 72 -4.16 4.12 -7.31
CA TRP A 72 -5.13 3.40 -6.47
C TRP A 72 -4.73 3.39 -4.99
N LEU A 73 -3.44 3.24 -4.69
CA LEU A 73 -2.95 3.15 -3.32
C LEU A 73 -3.16 4.47 -2.59
N VAL A 74 -2.88 5.59 -3.24
CA VAL A 74 -3.10 6.92 -2.65
C VAL A 74 -4.59 7.20 -2.49
N GLU A 75 -5.41 6.81 -3.46
CA GLU A 75 -6.88 6.91 -3.37
C GLU A 75 -7.43 6.09 -2.20
N PHE A 76 -6.99 4.84 -2.05
CA PHE A 76 -7.35 4.00 -0.93
C PHE A 76 -6.90 4.61 0.40
N LEU A 77 -5.69 5.19 0.47
CA LEU A 77 -5.19 5.84 1.67
C LEU A 77 -6.06 7.04 2.12
N HIS A 78 -6.74 7.73 1.20
CA HIS A 78 -7.75 8.74 1.56
C HIS A 78 -8.97 8.15 2.28
N CYS A 79 -9.28 6.87 2.05
CA CYS A 79 -10.37 6.16 2.71
C CYS A 79 -10.00 5.60 4.09
N VAL A 80 -8.72 5.59 4.49
CA VAL A 80 -8.25 4.99 5.75
C VAL A 80 -7.53 6.02 6.64
N PRO A 81 -8.23 7.06 7.12
CA PRO A 81 -7.59 8.23 7.73
C PRO A 81 -6.77 7.93 9.00
N ASN A 82 -7.05 6.81 9.67
CA ASN A 82 -6.44 6.42 10.95
C ASN A 82 -5.41 5.28 10.84
N LEU A 83 -5.01 4.93 9.60
CA LEU A 83 -4.06 3.84 9.34
C LEU A 83 -2.71 4.10 10.02
N LYS A 84 -2.20 3.09 10.73
CA LYS A 84 -0.90 3.12 11.41
C LYS A 84 0.14 2.18 10.82
N THR A 85 -0.31 1.06 10.25
CA THR A 85 0.57 0.03 9.68
C THR A 85 0.11 -0.31 8.27
N LEU A 86 1.04 -0.20 7.31
CA LEU A 86 0.83 -0.53 5.91
C LEU A 86 1.80 -1.63 5.48
N THR A 87 1.28 -2.76 5.03
CA THR A 87 2.07 -3.84 4.43
C THR A 87 1.67 -4.02 2.97
N LEU A 88 2.64 -3.94 2.08
CA LEU A 88 2.47 -4.07 0.65
C LEU A 88 3.27 -5.27 0.15
N ASN A 89 2.59 -6.20 -0.53
CA ASN A 89 3.21 -7.36 -1.14
C ASN A 89 2.85 -7.41 -2.64
N PHE A 90 3.87 -7.33 -3.49
CA PHE A 90 3.76 -7.29 -4.95
C PHE A 90 4.58 -8.43 -5.58
N PRO A 91 4.08 -9.67 -5.56
CA PRO A 91 4.82 -10.84 -6.06
C PRO A 91 5.04 -10.83 -7.58
N ASP A 92 4.22 -10.12 -8.35
CA ASP A 92 4.33 -10.04 -9.81
C ASP A 92 5.12 -8.80 -10.30
N ASP A 93 5.67 -8.93 -11.51
CA ASP A 93 6.51 -7.92 -12.16
C ASP A 93 5.78 -6.58 -12.25
N ALA A 94 6.16 -5.62 -11.40
CA ALA A 94 5.47 -4.36 -11.25
C ALA A 94 5.74 -3.44 -12.45
N GLY A 95 5.05 -3.70 -13.56
CA GLY A 95 5.33 -3.16 -14.90
C GLY A 95 5.23 -1.64 -15.06
N THR A 96 4.80 -0.88 -14.04
CA THR A 96 4.40 0.52 -14.22
C THR A 96 5.03 1.47 -13.20
N ARG A 97 5.11 2.76 -13.57
CA ARG A 97 5.77 3.82 -12.78
C ARG A 97 4.86 4.26 -11.63
N TRP A 98 5.21 5.30 -10.89
CA TRP A 98 4.35 5.87 -9.86
C TRP A 98 3.81 7.23 -10.33
N LYS A 99 2.49 7.38 -10.50
CA LYS A 99 1.85 8.64 -10.95
C LYS A 99 1.24 9.49 -9.84
N ALA A 100 1.26 9.03 -8.59
CA ALA A 100 0.55 9.72 -7.52
C ALA A 100 1.28 10.95 -6.92
N LEU A 101 2.39 11.41 -7.53
CA LEU A 101 3.22 12.51 -7.02
C LEU A 101 2.45 13.84 -6.84
N HIS A 102 1.41 14.08 -7.63
CA HIS A 102 0.61 15.32 -7.59
C HIS A 102 -0.71 15.19 -6.83
N MET A 103 -0.98 14.04 -6.21
CA MET A 103 -2.21 13.83 -5.46
C MET A 103 -2.14 14.53 -4.10
N LYS A 104 -3.29 15.01 -3.61
CA LYS A 104 -3.40 15.50 -2.24
C LYS A 104 -2.91 14.42 -1.27
N VAL A 105 -2.11 14.81 -0.29
CA VAL A 105 -1.54 13.90 0.71
C VAL A 105 -2.68 13.32 1.58
N PRO A 106 -2.82 11.99 1.67
CA PRO A 106 -3.75 11.36 2.61
C PRO A 106 -3.42 11.71 4.06
N SER A 107 -4.43 12.00 4.86
CA SER A 107 -4.26 12.41 6.26
C SER A 107 -3.55 11.36 7.11
N CYS A 108 -3.75 10.07 6.82
CA CYS A 108 -3.06 9.00 7.53
C CYS A 108 -1.54 9.10 7.40
N LEU A 109 -1.00 9.52 6.24
CA LEU A 109 0.45 9.70 6.06
C LEU A 109 0.97 10.79 6.99
N SER A 110 0.28 11.93 7.04
CA SER A 110 0.73 13.06 7.84
C SER A 110 0.63 12.82 9.35
N PHE A 111 -0.39 12.09 9.82
CA PHE A 111 -0.72 12.09 11.25
C PHE A 111 -0.67 10.71 11.95
N HIS A 112 -0.76 9.60 11.21
CA HIS A 112 -1.03 8.30 11.84
C HIS A 112 -0.09 7.17 11.41
N LEU A 113 0.44 7.20 10.19
CA LEU A 113 1.20 6.10 9.62
C LEU A 113 2.60 6.01 10.24
N LYS A 114 2.81 4.96 11.04
CA LYS A 114 4.04 4.70 11.81
C LYS A 114 4.92 3.65 11.19
N GLU A 115 4.33 2.66 10.52
CA GLU A 115 5.08 1.53 9.96
C GLU A 115 4.67 1.24 8.50
N ILE A 116 5.68 1.06 7.66
CA ILE A 116 5.53 0.59 6.28
C ILE A 116 6.42 -0.64 6.08
N GLU A 117 5.85 -1.68 5.47
CA GLU A 117 6.57 -2.87 5.03
C GLU A 117 6.30 -3.14 3.56
N ILE A 118 7.36 -3.21 2.74
CA ILE A 118 7.28 -3.51 1.32
C ILE A 118 8.01 -4.83 1.06
N SER A 119 7.25 -5.84 0.66
CA SER A 119 7.78 -7.14 0.21
C SER A 119 7.93 -7.16 -1.30
N TYR A 120 8.88 -7.94 -1.82
CA TYR A 120 9.18 -8.05 -3.25
C TYR A 120 9.46 -6.70 -3.91
N PHE A 121 10.32 -5.90 -3.27
CA PHE A 121 10.64 -4.56 -3.77
C PHE A 121 11.22 -4.60 -5.18
N ASP A 122 10.68 -3.76 -6.05
CA ASP A 122 11.18 -3.52 -7.39
C ASP A 122 11.78 -2.11 -7.51
N PRO A 123 12.93 -1.90 -8.19
CA PRO A 123 13.51 -0.58 -8.38
C PRO A 123 12.59 0.49 -8.98
N ARG A 124 11.53 0.10 -9.72
CA ARG A 124 10.49 0.99 -10.25
C ARG A 124 9.61 1.59 -9.14
N MET A 125 9.54 0.95 -7.98
CA MET A 125 8.82 1.43 -6.79
C MET A 125 9.56 2.55 -6.04
N ILE A 126 10.75 2.97 -6.50
CA ILE A 126 11.55 3.99 -5.80
C ILE A 126 10.82 5.33 -5.65
N GLU A 127 9.99 5.69 -6.64
CA GLU A 127 9.18 6.92 -6.61
C GLU A 127 8.07 6.82 -5.53
N MET A 128 7.47 5.64 -5.33
CA MET A 128 6.54 5.37 -4.23
C MET A 128 7.22 5.49 -2.86
N VAL A 129 8.42 4.91 -2.72
CA VAL A 129 9.19 5.02 -1.48
C VAL A 129 9.55 6.48 -1.17
N SER A 130 9.99 7.25 -2.18
CA SER A 130 10.24 8.69 -2.01
C SER A 130 8.98 9.41 -1.54
N TYR A 131 7.84 9.15 -2.17
CA TYR A 131 6.56 9.75 -1.80
C TYR A 131 6.21 9.48 -0.32
N PHE A 132 6.38 8.25 0.17
CA PHE A 132 6.13 7.95 1.58
C PHE A 132 7.11 8.68 2.50
N LEU A 133 8.41 8.71 2.17
CA LEU A 133 9.41 9.39 2.99
C LEU A 133 9.16 10.91 3.10
N ASP A 134 8.73 11.52 1.99
CA ASP A 134 8.44 12.95 1.90
C ASP A 134 7.16 13.33 2.67
N ASN A 135 6.15 12.45 2.71
CA ASN A 135 4.82 12.77 3.22
C ASN A 135 4.44 12.12 4.56
N ALA A 136 5.07 11.01 4.95
CA ALA A 136 4.72 10.27 6.16
C ALA A 136 5.42 10.88 7.39
N MET A 137 4.82 11.91 7.98
CA MET A 137 5.49 12.78 8.98
C MET A 137 5.82 12.09 10.30
N VAL A 138 5.02 11.09 10.68
CA VAL A 138 5.17 10.33 11.94
C VAL A 138 5.70 8.91 11.71
N LEU A 139 6.30 8.65 10.54
CA LEU A 139 6.84 7.34 10.18
C LEU A 139 8.02 6.97 11.07
N GLU A 140 7.89 5.87 11.81
CA GLU A 140 8.88 5.33 12.75
C GLU A 140 9.70 4.21 12.10
N LYS A 141 9.10 3.44 11.18
CA LYS A 141 9.73 2.24 10.59
C LYS A 141 9.39 2.06 9.12
N LEU A 142 10.41 1.75 8.31
CA LEU A 142 10.28 1.40 6.91
C LEU A 142 11.10 0.15 6.62
N LYS A 143 10.44 -0.98 6.36
CA LYS A 143 11.10 -2.23 5.96
C LYS A 143 10.92 -2.46 4.47
N ILE A 144 11.99 -2.85 3.78
CA ILE A 144 11.96 -3.10 2.36
C ILE A 144 12.70 -4.41 2.10
N SER A 145 11.97 -5.46 1.75
CA SER A 145 12.58 -6.75 1.39
C SER A 145 13.11 -6.70 -0.04
N THR A 146 14.41 -6.89 -0.18
CA THR A 146 15.09 -6.97 -1.49
C THR A 146 15.25 -8.41 -1.99
N ALA A 147 14.60 -9.39 -1.35
CA ALA A 147 14.83 -10.82 -1.59
C ALA A 147 14.65 -11.24 -3.06
N ALA A 148 13.70 -10.63 -3.77
CA ALA A 148 13.38 -10.94 -5.17
C ALA A 148 14.38 -10.38 -6.20
N LEU A 149 15.32 -9.52 -5.78
CA LEU A 149 16.27 -8.88 -6.68
C LEU A 149 17.52 -9.72 -6.92
N THR A 150 18.01 -9.68 -8.16
CA THR A 150 19.36 -10.15 -8.50
C THR A 150 20.43 -9.31 -7.78
N TRP A 151 21.66 -9.84 -7.67
CA TRP A 151 22.74 -9.15 -6.96
C TRP A 151 23.04 -7.74 -7.52
N SER A 152 23.08 -7.58 -8.84
CA SER A 152 23.31 -6.28 -9.48
C SER A 152 22.16 -5.29 -9.22
N GLN A 153 20.91 -5.76 -9.26
CA GLN A 153 19.74 -4.94 -8.94
C GLN A 153 19.72 -4.55 -7.45
N LYS A 154 20.09 -5.46 -6.54
CA LYS A 154 20.19 -5.18 -5.10
C LYS A 154 21.13 -4.03 -4.83
N TRP A 155 22.34 -4.08 -5.39
CA TRP A 155 23.33 -3.01 -5.21
C TRP A 155 22.80 -1.65 -5.70
N GLY A 156 22.23 -1.60 -6.90
CA GLY A 156 21.65 -0.38 -7.45
C GLY A 156 20.47 0.16 -6.64
N ALA A 157 19.58 -0.72 -6.18
CA ALA A 157 18.44 -0.37 -5.33
C ALA A 157 18.90 0.17 -3.98
N GLN A 158 19.86 -0.48 -3.34
CA GLN A 158 20.42 -0.06 -2.04
C GLN A 158 21.02 1.35 -2.12
N ILE A 159 21.80 1.66 -3.16
CA ILE A 159 22.36 3.01 -3.34
C ILE A 159 21.24 4.06 -3.42
N LYS A 160 20.21 3.83 -4.22
CA LYS A 160 19.08 4.76 -4.37
C LYS A 160 18.30 4.92 -3.06
N LEU A 161 18.01 3.82 -2.37
CA LEU A 161 17.30 3.85 -1.08
C LEU A 161 18.12 4.61 -0.03
N LEU A 162 19.43 4.36 0.07
CA LEU A 162 20.31 5.09 0.98
C LEU A 162 20.35 6.60 0.69
N GLN A 163 20.32 7.00 -0.58
CA GLN A 163 20.24 8.41 -0.97
C GLN A 163 18.93 9.07 -0.51
N LEU A 164 17.80 8.37 -0.65
CA LEU A 164 16.50 8.86 -0.15
C LEU A 164 16.49 8.98 1.37
N LEU A 165 17.01 7.98 2.08
CA LEU A 165 17.04 7.97 3.53
C LEU A 165 17.93 9.07 4.10
N LYS A 166 19.08 9.35 3.46
CA LYS A 166 19.95 10.48 3.85
C LYS A 166 19.27 11.85 3.72
N ARG A 167 18.33 11.99 2.79
CA ARG A 167 17.52 13.21 2.65
C ARG A 167 16.42 13.29 3.71
N SER A 168 15.95 12.15 4.20
CA SER A 168 14.96 12.10 5.26
C SER A 168 15.58 12.53 6.59
N LYS A 169 14.99 13.54 7.23
CA LYS A 169 15.38 13.99 8.57
C LYS A 169 14.97 13.03 9.70
N LYS A 170 14.34 11.90 9.37
CA LYS A 170 13.71 10.97 10.32
C LYS A 170 14.60 9.75 10.50
N SER A 171 14.78 9.31 11.75
CA SER A 171 15.51 8.09 12.10
C SER A 171 14.72 6.85 11.66
N LEU A 172 14.84 6.50 10.38
CA LEU A 172 14.22 5.33 9.79
C LEU A 172 15.13 4.11 9.94
N ILE A 173 14.62 3.07 10.61
CA ILE A 173 15.26 1.76 10.59
C ILE A 173 14.85 1.08 9.29
N VAL A 174 15.81 0.95 8.37
CA VAL A 174 15.66 0.18 7.13
C VAL A 174 16.31 -1.18 7.30
N ILE A 175 15.49 -2.23 7.26
CA ILE A 175 15.94 -3.62 7.20
C ILE A 175 15.77 -4.04 5.74
N LEU A 176 16.89 -4.40 5.09
CA LEU A 176 17.02 -4.75 3.66
C LEU A 176 17.01 -6.26 3.41
#